data_AF-A0A7G2N501-F1
#
_entry.id   AF-A0A7G2N501-F1
#
_cell.length_a   1.000
_cell.length_b   1.000
_cell.length_c   1.000
_cell.angle_alpha   90.00
_cell.angle_beta   90.00
_cell.angle_gamma   90.00
#
_symmetry.space_group_name_H-M   'P 1'
#
loop_
_entity.id
_entity.type
_entity.pdbx_description
1 polymer ?
#
loop_
_entity_poly.entity_id
_entity_poly.type
_entity_poly.pdbx_seq_one_letter_code
_entity_poly.pdbx_strand_id
1 'polypeptide(L)' 'MTAVVDNQKNLNSQKSFLIAQLMAKMTVGMSHDQTNGKIVFNHGRVEYQKTGEKLVISVSLTDGGDYRFKLPLSEKTN' A
#
# COMPACT_ATOMS: atom_id res chain seq x y z
N MET A 1 27.70 -12.07 14.17
CA MET A 1 27.31 -10.91 13.34
C MET A 1 25.97 -11.08 12.62
N THR A 2 25.44 -12.30 12.50
CA THR A 2 24.18 -12.60 11.79
C THR A 2 22.95 -11.94 12.43
N ALA A 3 22.81 -11.99 13.77
CA ALA A 3 21.65 -11.43 14.47
C ALA A 3 21.42 -9.92 14.23
N VAL A 4 22.49 -9.13 14.10
CA VAL A 4 22.38 -7.68 13.81
C VAL A 4 21.87 -7.44 12.39
N VAL A 5 22.37 -8.22 11.42
CA VAL A 5 21.95 -8.14 10.02
C VAL A 5 20.49 -8.61 9.86
N ASP A 6 20.11 -9.67 10.56
CA ASP A 6 18.74 -10.21 10.52
C ASP A 6 17.74 -9.23 11.16
N ASN A 7 18.11 -8.59 12.27
CA ASN A 7 17.27 -7.57 12.90
C ASN A 7 17.11 -6.33 12.00
N GLN A 8 18.18 -5.91 11.32
CA GLN A 8 18.11 -4.80 10.36
C GLN A 8 17.19 -5.12 9.17
N LYS A 9 17.27 -6.34 8.63
CA LYS A 9 16.36 -6.79 7.56
C LYS A 9 14.91 -6.76 8.02
N ASN A 10 14.62 -7.25 9.22
CA ASN A 10 13.27 -7.25 9.79
C ASN A 10 12.72 -5.82 9.95
N LEU A 11 13.51 -4.90 10.52
CA LEU A 11 13.13 -3.50 10.65
C LEU A 11 12.84 -2.83 9.30
N ASN A 12 13.66 -3.12 8.28
CA ASN A 12 13.44 -2.61 6.93
C ASN A 12 12.13 -3.15 6.34
N SER A 13 11.88 -4.46 6.45
CA SER A 13 10.62 -5.05 5.98
C SER A 13 9.37 -4.50 6.68
N GLN A 14 9.45 -4.24 7.99
CA GLN A 14 8.36 -3.60 8.73
C GLN A 14 8.10 -2.16 8.25
N LYS A 15 9.18 -1.40 8.01
CA LYS A 15 9.10 -0.04 7.47
C LYS A 15 8.44 -0.02 6.09
N SER A 16 8.91 -0.87 5.17
CA SER A 16 8.35 -0.98 3.82
C SER A 16 6.87 -1.40 3.86
N PHE A 17 6.50 -2.35 4.72
CA PHE A 17 5.09 -2.73 4.92
C PHE A 17 4.23 -1.59 5.45
N LEU A 18 4.73 -0.78 6.38
CA LEU A 18 4.01 0.38 6.92
C LEU A 18 3.80 1.46 5.84
N ILE A 19 4.84 1.74 5.05
CA ILE A 19 4.76 2.68 3.90
C ILE A 19 3.71 2.20 2.91
N ALA A 20 3.72 0.92 2.56
CA ALA A 20 2.76 0.34 1.62
C ALA A 20 1.31 0.43 2.13
N GLN A 21 1.09 0.18 3.43
CA GLN A 21 -0.23 0.35 4.06
C GLN A 21 -0.71 1.80 4.01
N LEU A 22 0.17 2.76 4.30
CA LEU A 22 -0.16 4.19 4.23
C LEU A 22 -0.56 4.60 2.81
N MET A 23 0.24 4.23 1.81
CA MET A 23 -0.06 4.50 0.40
C MET A 23 -1.40 3.88 -0.05
N ALA A 24 -1.69 2.67 0.42
CA ALA A 24 -2.97 2.01 0.16
C ALA A 24 -4.15 2.76 0.80
N LYS A 25 -4.03 3.20 2.06
CA LYS A 25 -5.07 4.01 2.72
C LYS A 25 -5.31 5.35 2.03
N MET A 26 -4.24 6.05 1.64
CA MET A 26 -4.36 7.31 0.89
C MET A 26 -5.07 7.10 -0.45
N THR A 27 -4.80 5.98 -1.11
CA THR A 27 -5.44 5.64 -2.40
C THR A 27 -6.95 5.46 -2.24
N VAL A 28 -7.44 4.86 -1.14
CA VAL A 28 -8.89 4.77 -0.88
C VAL A 28 -9.53 6.15 -0.87
N GLY A 29 -8.94 7.11 -0.14
CA GLY A 29 -9.44 8.49 -0.09
C GLY A 29 -9.37 9.23 -1.44
N MET A 30 -8.41 8.90 -2.30
CA MET A 30 -8.24 9.52 -3.62
C MET A 30 -9.09 8.86 -4.72
N SER A 31 -9.60 7.65 -4.50
CA SER A 31 -10.25 6.82 -5.53
C SER A 31 -11.77 7.00 -5.69
N HIS A 32 -12.37 7.99 -5.03
CA HIS A 32 -13.84 8.11 -4.86
C HIS A 32 -14.65 7.91 -6.15
N ASP A 33 -14.24 8.56 -7.24
CA ASP A 33 -14.99 8.58 -8.50
C ASP A 33 -14.39 7.68 -9.60
N GLN A 34 -13.28 6.99 -9.32
CA GLN A 34 -12.54 6.22 -10.32
C GLN A 34 -12.65 4.72 -10.08
N THR A 35 -13.06 3.97 -11.12
CA THR A 35 -13.16 2.51 -11.06
C THR A 35 -11.79 1.84 -11.04
N ASN A 36 -10.77 2.47 -11.60
CA ASN A 36 -9.39 2.02 -11.53
C ASN A 36 -8.46 3.21 -11.74
N GLY A 37 -7.19 3.04 -11.43
CA GLY A 37 -6.21 4.07 -11.68
C GLY A 37 -4.82 3.71 -11.18
N LYS A 38 -3.92 4.66 -11.39
CA LYS A 38 -2.53 4.57 -10.95
C LYS A 38 -2.12 5.87 -10.28
N ILE A 39 -1.52 5.77 -9.11
CA ILE A 39 -1.01 6.91 -8.34
C ILE A 39 0.49 6.71 -8.13
N VAL A 40 1.27 7.73 -8.43
CA VAL A 40 2.71 7.73 -8.17
C VAL A 40 2.97 8.50 -6.88
N PHE A 41 3.68 7.88 -5.95
CA PHE A 41 4.18 8.49 -4.73
C PHE A 41 5.71 8.52 -4.79
N ASN A 42 6.32 9.36 -3.95
CA ASN A 42 7.79 9.43 -3.86
C ASN A 42 8.44 8.08 -3.48
N HIS A 43 7.70 7.23 -2.74
CA HIS A 43 8.18 5.95 -2.21
C HIS A 43 7.77 4.74 -3.06
N GLY A 44 7.04 4.95 -4.17
CA GLY A 44 6.59 3.87 -5.02
C GLY A 44 5.36 4.23 -5.84
N ARG A 45 4.79 3.25 -6.51
CA ARG A 45 3.56 3.40 -7.30
C ARG A 45 2.46 2.53 -6.73
N VAL A 46 1.24 2.99 -6.92
CA VAL A 46 0.02 2.26 -6.58
C VAL A 46 -0.83 2.09 -7.82
N GLU A 47 -1.31 0.89 -8.04
CA GLU A 47 -2.33 0.57 -9.03
C GLU A 47 -3.55 0.04 -8.29
N TYR A 48 -4.74 0.57 -8.59
CA TYR A 48 -5.94 0.20 -7.88
C TYR A 48 -7.10 -0.11 -8.81
N GLN A 49 -7.99 -0.99 -8.36
CA GLN A 49 -9.19 -1.38 -9.07
C GLN A 49 -10.34 -1.59 -8.09
N LYS A 50 -11.46 -0.94 -8.36
CA LYS A 50 -12.71 -1.07 -7.64
C LYS A 50 -13.39 -2.38 -8.04
N THR A 51 -13.71 -3.18 -7.04
CA THR A 51 -14.34 -4.50 -7.15
C THR A 51 -15.55 -4.53 -6.22
N GLY A 52 -16.72 -4.12 -6.72
CA GLY A 52 -17.91 -3.90 -5.90
C GLY A 52 -17.66 -2.81 -4.85
N GLU A 53 -17.82 -3.16 -3.57
CA GLU A 53 -17.61 -2.26 -2.41
C GLU A 53 -16.15 -2.21 -1.90
N LYS A 54 -15.23 -2.91 -2.56
CA LYS A 54 -13.82 -3.03 -2.13
C LYS A 54 -12.88 -2.50 -3.20
N LEU A 55 -11.82 -1.84 -2.76
CA LEU A 55 -10.70 -1.44 -3.59
C LEU A 55 -9.58 -2.49 -3.45
N VAL A 56 -9.20 -3.08 -4.57
CA VAL A 56 -7.97 -3.89 -4.66
C VAL A 56 -6.84 -2.96 -5.04
N ILE A 57 -5.78 -2.96 -4.25
CA ILE A 57 -4.69 -2.01 -4.35
C ILE A 57 -3.38 -2.78 -4.40
N SER A 58 -2.59 -2.58 -5.45
CA SER A 58 -1.25 -3.12 -5.63
C SER A 58 -0.25 -2.00 -5.45
N VAL A 59 0.64 -2.13 -4.48
CA VAL A 59 1.70 -1.16 -4.16
C VAL A 59 3.04 -1.76 -4.53
N SER A 60 3.78 -1.09 -5.42
CA SER A 60 5.18 -1.41 -5.73
C SER A 60 6.06 -0.32 -5.17
N LEU A 61 6.89 -0.65 -4.17
CA LEU A 61 7.81 0.29 -3.56
C LEU A 61 9.12 0.40 -4.35
N THR A 62 9.74 1.58 -4.29
CA THR A 62 11.02 1.85 -4.97
C THR A 62 12.19 1.09 -4.34
N ASP A 63 12.12 0.80 -3.04
CA ASP A 63 13.14 0.06 -2.26
C ASP A 63 13.05 -1.47 -2.41
N GLY A 64 12.12 -1.94 -3.23
CA GLY A 64 11.86 -3.36 -3.45
C GLY A 64 10.80 -3.87 -2.48
N GLY A 65 9.67 -4.31 -3.04
CA GLY A 65 8.56 -4.85 -2.26
C GLY A 65 7.25 -4.60 -2.98
N ASP A 66 6.55 -5.69 -3.31
CA ASP A 66 5.22 -5.64 -3.90
C ASP A 66 4.20 -6.11 -2.86
N TYR A 67 3.25 -5.24 -2.56
CA TYR A 67 2.22 -5.48 -1.56
C TYR A 67 0.85 -5.37 -2.21
N ARG A 68 -0.08 -6.23 -1.78
CA ARG A 68 -1.46 -6.21 -2.26
C ARG A 68 -2.41 -6.10 -1.09
N PHE A 69 -3.29 -5.11 -1.17
CA PHE A 69 -4.30 -4.83 -0.16
C PHE A 69 -5.69 -4.92 -0.76
N LYS A 70 -6.66 -5.27 0.08
CA LYS A 70 -8.08 -5.23 -0.24
C LYS A 70 -8.78 -4.44 0.85
N LEU A 71 -9.09 -3.19 0.56
CA LEU A 71 -9.67 -2.24 1.53
C LEU A 71 -11.12 -1.93 1.16
N PRO A 72 -12.01 -1.68 2.13
CA PRO A 72 -13.33 -1.14 1.84
C PRO A 72 -13.17 0.28 1.25
N LEU A 73 -14.07 0.67 0.33
CA LEU A 73 -14.08 2.02 -0.25
C LEU A 73 -14.51 3.11 0.75
N SER A 74 -15.08 2.70 1.87
CA SER A 74 -15.55 3.57 2.94
C SER A 74 -14.81 3.20 4.22
N GLU A 75 -14.06 4.13 4.78
CA GLU A 75 -13.99 4.22 6.24
C GLU A 75 -15.38 4.75 6.64
N LYS A 76 -16.34 3.87 6.95
CA LYS A 76 -17.47 4.29 7.77
C LYS A 76 -16.85 4.61 9.13
N THR A 77 -16.43 5.86 9.30
CA THR A 77 -16.34 6.50 10.61
C THR A 77 -17.74 6.44 11.20
N ASN A 78 -17.97 5.40 11.99
CA ASN A 78 -19.06 5.34 12.94
C ASN A 78 -18.61 6.13 14.18
#